data_AF-A0A2R7NIM9-F1
#
_entry.id   AF-A0A2R7NIM9-F1
#
_cell.length_a   1.000
_cell.length_b   1.000
_cell.length_c   1.000
_cell.angle_alpha   90.00
_cell.angle_beta   90.00
_cell.angle_gamma   90.00
#
_symmetry.space_group_name_H-M   'P 1'
#
loop_
_entity.id
_entity.type
_entity.pdbx_description
1 polymer ?
#
loop_
_entity_poly.entity_id
_entity_poly.type
_entity_poly.pdbx_seq_one_letter_code
_entity_poly.pdbx_strand_id
1 'polypeptide(L)'
;IKYIYLQDNLFTDFDTKKFPALHTLNLDGCKPLINLDLSKNKELVQLYLLGTSIKELDITNNRTLKTFYIEESVKLIKADDQEATKRAPIITVKYTQSQ
;
A
#
# COMPACT_ATOMS: atom_id res chain seq x y z
N ILE A 1 11.15 -1.72 -14.32
CA ILE A 1 10.32 -0.58 -13.85
C ILE A 1 10.47 -0.48 -12.34
N LYS A 2 10.74 0.72 -11.80
CA LYS A 2 11.01 0.93 -10.36
C LYS A 2 9.94 1.75 -9.63
N TYR A 3 9.18 2.57 -10.36
CA TYR A 3 8.18 3.45 -9.79
C TYR A 3 6.91 3.32 -10.62
N ILE A 4 5.77 3.08 -9.96
CA ILE A 4 4.45 2.97 -10.59
C ILE A 4 3.47 3.84 -9.80
N TYR A 5 2.76 4.71 -10.52
CA TYR A 5 1.72 5.60 -10.00
C TYR A 5 0.48 5.43 -10.87
N LEU A 6 -0.56 4.83 -10.31
CA LEU A 6 -1.81 4.52 -11.03
C LEU A 6 -3.02 4.80 -10.14
N GLN A 7 -3.03 5.96 -9.50
CA GLN A 7 -4.11 6.37 -8.60
C GLN A 7 -5.46 6.45 -9.33
N ASP A 8 -6.55 6.30 -8.56
CA ASP A 8 -7.93 6.50 -9.00
C ASP A 8 -8.36 5.65 -10.21
N ASN A 9 -7.77 4.45 -10.33
CA ASN A 9 -8.16 3.48 -11.34
C ASN A 9 -9.22 2.50 -10.84
N LEU A 10 -9.78 1.73 -11.78
CA LEU A 10 -10.84 0.76 -11.50
C LEU A 10 -10.34 -0.69 -11.59
N PHE A 11 -9.09 -0.93 -11.19
CA PHE A 11 -8.50 -2.27 -11.20
C PHE A 11 -9.13 -3.16 -10.14
N THR A 12 -9.61 -4.33 -10.56
CA THR A 12 -9.99 -5.41 -9.64
C THR A 12 -8.80 -6.28 -9.24
N ASP A 13 -7.72 -6.24 -10.04
CA ASP A 13 -6.47 -6.96 -9.82
C ASP A 13 -5.29 -6.17 -10.43
N PHE A 14 -4.10 -6.34 -9.86
CA PHE A 14 -2.86 -5.72 -10.33
C PHE A 14 -1.66 -6.66 -10.12
N ASP A 15 -1.12 -7.21 -11.21
CA ASP A 15 0.01 -8.14 -11.16
C ASP A 15 1.36 -7.41 -11.00
N THR A 16 1.75 -7.23 -9.74
CA THR A 16 3.03 -6.64 -9.34
C THR A 16 4.25 -7.52 -9.66
N LYS A 17 4.06 -8.82 -9.94
CA LYS A 17 5.15 -9.81 -10.09
C LYS A 17 6.00 -9.55 -11.32
N LYS A 18 5.42 -8.85 -12.31
CA LYS A 18 6.12 -8.35 -13.50
C LYS A 18 7.17 -7.28 -13.18
N PHE A 19 7.19 -6.75 -11.96
CA PHE A 19 8.05 -5.67 -11.53
C PHE A 19 8.84 -6.04 -10.25
N PRO A 20 9.76 -7.03 -10.28
CA PRO A 20 10.47 -7.49 -9.08
C PRO A 20 11.36 -6.41 -8.45
N ALA A 21 11.87 -5.47 -9.25
CA ALA A 21 12.68 -4.32 -8.79
C ALA A 21 11.85 -3.08 -8.44
N LEU A 22 10.56 -3.25 -8.13
CA LEU A 22 9.66 -2.14 -7.79
C LEU A 22 10.05 -1.55 -6.44
N HIS A 23 10.26 -0.24 -6.41
CA HIS A 23 10.66 0.53 -5.24
C HIS A 23 9.48 1.32 -4.65
N THR A 24 8.65 1.91 -5.51
CA THR A 24 7.43 2.64 -5.11
C THR A 24 6.24 2.16 -5.91
N LEU A 25 5.14 1.88 -5.21
CA LEU A 25 3.85 1.57 -5.78
C LEU A 25 2.77 2.47 -5.17
N ASN A 26 2.08 3.24 -6.01
CA ASN A 26 0.89 3.99 -5.61
C ASN A 26 -0.33 3.52 -6.40
N LEU A 27 -1.29 2.91 -5.69
CA LEU A 27 -2.61 2.51 -6.18
C LEU A 27 -3.73 3.12 -5.31
N ASP A 28 -3.49 4.30 -4.73
CA ASP A 28 -4.51 5.03 -3.98
C ASP A 28 -5.78 5.22 -4.84
N GLY A 29 -6.95 5.20 -4.21
CA GLY A 29 -8.23 5.40 -4.90
C GLY A 29 -8.66 4.23 -5.78
N CYS A 30 -7.89 3.13 -5.86
CA CYS A 30 -8.27 1.93 -6.59
C CYS A 30 -9.33 1.12 -5.83
N LYS A 31 -10.53 1.69 -5.71
CA LYS A 31 -11.66 1.17 -4.91
C LYS A 31 -12.00 -0.30 -5.14
N PRO A 32 -12.04 -0.84 -6.37
CA PRO A 32 -12.44 -2.23 -6.57
C PRO A 32 -11.31 -3.24 -6.29
N LEU A 33 -10.10 -2.78 -5.96
CA LEU A 33 -8.98 -3.66 -5.64
C LEU A 33 -9.19 -4.26 -4.23
N ILE A 34 -9.38 -5.58 -4.17
CA ILE A 34 -9.68 -6.31 -2.92
C ILE A 34 -8.49 -7.09 -2.36
N ASN A 35 -7.47 -7.34 -3.18
CA ASN A 35 -6.25 -8.05 -2.80
C ASN A 35 -5.05 -7.48 -3.58
N LEU A 36 -3.86 -7.76 -3.08
CA LEU A 36 -2.61 -7.41 -3.73
C LEU A 36 -1.51 -8.36 -3.25
N ASP A 37 -0.89 -9.10 -4.17
CA ASP A 37 0.26 -9.95 -3.86
C ASP A 37 1.55 -9.13 -4.00
N LEU A 38 2.33 -9.00 -2.93
CA LEU A 38 3.60 -8.27 -2.91
C LEU A 38 4.83 -9.19 -2.75
N SER A 39 4.64 -10.51 -2.82
CA SER A 39 5.66 -11.51 -2.49
C SER A 39 6.93 -11.44 -3.36
N LYS A 40 6.83 -10.82 -4.55
CA LYS A 40 7.96 -10.66 -5.48
C LYS A 40 8.63 -9.30 -5.42
N ASN A 41 8.07 -8.32 -4.72
CA ASN A 41 8.56 -6.94 -4.67
C ASN A 41 9.47 -6.72 -3.46
N LYS A 42 10.56 -7.49 -3.36
CA LYS A 42 11.48 -7.48 -2.20
C LYS A 42 12.24 -6.16 -2.02
N GLU A 43 12.31 -5.34 -3.07
CA GLU A 43 12.94 -4.01 -3.07
C GLU A 43 11.96 -2.86 -2.78
N LEU A 44 10.69 -3.17 -2.48
CA LEU A 44 9.66 -2.17 -2.25
C LEU A 44 9.98 -1.37 -0.97
N VAL A 45 10.01 -0.05 -1.09
CA VAL A 45 10.30 0.87 0.02
C VAL A 45 9.07 1.71 0.38
N GLN A 46 8.22 2.02 -0.60
CA GLN A 46 7.03 2.86 -0.43
C GLN A 46 5.80 2.23 -1.07
N LEU A 47 4.69 2.20 -0.33
CA LEU A 47 3.41 1.63 -0.77
C LEU A 47 2.23 2.53 -0.39
N TYR A 48 1.35 2.83 -1.34
CA TYR A 48 0.15 3.65 -1.10
C TYR A 48 -1.08 2.92 -1.65
N LEU A 49 -2.04 2.62 -0.76
CA LEU A 49 -3.26 1.85 -1.03
C LEU A 49 -4.49 2.43 -0.28
N LEU A 50 -4.50 3.72 0.05
CA LEU A 50 -5.67 4.38 0.63
C LEU A 50 -6.82 4.36 -0.38
N GLY A 51 -8.06 4.22 0.09
CA GLY A 51 -9.22 4.13 -0.80
C GLY A 51 -9.30 2.86 -1.65
N THR A 52 -8.60 1.79 -1.27
CA THR A 52 -8.79 0.43 -1.80
C THR A 52 -9.77 -0.36 -0.94
N SER A 53 -10.25 -1.52 -1.43
CA SER A 53 -11.12 -2.43 -0.68
C SER A 53 -10.35 -3.57 0.00
N ILE A 54 -9.02 -3.50 0.04
CA ILE A 54 -8.16 -4.51 0.66
C ILE A 54 -8.46 -4.60 2.16
N LYS A 55 -8.62 -5.82 2.67
CA LYS A 55 -8.91 -6.09 4.10
C LYS A 55 -7.74 -6.72 4.85
N GLU A 56 -6.89 -7.44 4.15
CA GLU A 56 -5.69 -8.05 4.68
C GLU A 56 -4.55 -7.83 3.70
N LEU A 57 -3.36 -7.52 4.21
CA LEU A 57 -2.17 -7.31 3.40
C LEU A 57 -0.97 -7.98 4.05
N ASP A 58 -0.34 -8.90 3.31
CA ASP A 58 0.88 -9.57 3.71
C ASP A 58 2.11 -8.84 3.16
N ILE A 59 2.95 -8.37 4.09
CA ILE A 59 4.22 -7.69 3.80
C ILE A 59 5.44 -8.45 4.33
N THR A 60 5.29 -9.73 4.71
CA THR A 60 6.35 -10.56 5.29
C THR A 60 7.58 -10.69 4.38
N ASN A 61 7.39 -10.60 3.06
CA ASN A 61 8.48 -10.66 2.07
C ASN A 61 9.08 -9.29 1.74
N ASN A 62 8.46 -8.18 2.15
CA ASN A 62 8.84 -6.82 1.78
C ASN A 62 9.69 -6.18 2.89
N ARG A 63 10.85 -6.79 3.17
CA ARG A 63 11.75 -6.42 4.29
C ARG A 63 12.31 -4.99 4.19
N THR A 64 12.35 -4.42 2.98
CA THR A 64 12.81 -3.04 2.74
C THR A 64 11.72 -1.99 2.87
N LEU A 65 10.46 -2.38 3.11
CA LEU A 65 9.33 -1.47 3.16
C LEU A 65 9.48 -0.55 4.38
N LYS A 66 9.58 0.77 4.15
CA LYS A 66 9.78 1.77 5.20
C LYS A 66 8.54 2.61 5.45
N THR A 67 7.74 2.81 4.41
CA THR A 67 6.56 3.68 4.49
C THR A 67 5.42 3.04 3.72
N PHE A 68 4.26 2.98 4.37
CA PHE A 68 3.05 2.51 3.73
C PHE A 68 1.82 3.28 4.24
N TYR A 69 0.90 3.53 3.32
CA TYR A 69 -0.37 4.20 3.58
C TYR A 69 -1.48 3.22 3.19
N ILE A 70 -2.20 2.71 4.19
CA ILE A 70 -3.30 1.77 4.05
C ILE A 70 -4.41 2.18 5.01
N GLU A 71 -5.63 1.73 4.77
CA GLU A 71 -6.74 1.99 5.69
C GLU A 71 -6.44 1.44 7.10
N GLU A 72 -6.95 2.12 8.12
CA GLU A 72 -6.80 1.69 9.52
C GLU A 72 -7.34 0.27 9.72
N SER A 73 -8.44 -0.05 9.03
CA SER A 73 -9.10 -1.36 9.08
C SER A 73 -8.32 -2.51 8.43
N VAL A 74 -7.25 -2.24 7.67
CA VAL A 74 -6.49 -3.31 7.04
C VAL A 74 -5.71 -4.07 8.10
N LYS A 75 -5.93 -5.38 8.16
CA LYS A 75 -5.13 -6.31 8.95
C LYS A 75 -3.78 -6.53 8.24
N LEU A 76 -2.69 -6.21 8.93
CA LEU A 76 -1.35 -6.46 8.42
C LEU A 76 -0.83 -7.81 8.88
N ILE A 77 -0.27 -8.58 7.95
CA ILE A 77 0.58 -9.72 8.23
C ILE A 77 2.02 -9.27 7.99
N LYS A 78 2.82 -9.26 9.06
CA LYS A 78 4.24 -8.86 9.04
C LYS A 78 5.01 -9.82 9.94
N ALA A 79 6.30 -10.01 9.69
CA ALA A 79 7.11 -10.79 10.62
C ALA A 79 7.58 -9.94 11.81
N ASP A 80 8.04 -10.62 12.86
CA ASP A 80 8.36 -10.00 14.15
C ASP A 80 9.47 -8.95 14.05
N ASP A 81 10.42 -9.09 13.14
CA ASP A 81 11.52 -8.16 12.89
C ASP A 81 11.12 -6.91 12.06
N GLN A 82 9.87 -6.83 11.57
CA GLN A 82 9.34 -5.66 10.84
C GLN A 82 8.69 -4.62 11.78
N GLU A 83 9.17 -4.44 13.01
CA GLU A 83 8.60 -3.47 13.96
C GLU A 83 8.80 -2.00 13.55
N ALA A 84 9.79 -1.72 12.69
CA ALA A 84 10.07 -0.36 12.21
C ALA A 84 9.05 0.15 11.16
N THR A 85 8.11 -0.69 10.72
CA THR A 85 7.06 -0.28 9.78
C THR A 85 6.03 0.57 10.54
N LYS A 86 6.31 1.86 10.71
CA LYS A 86 5.35 2.81 11.29
C LYS A 86 4.27 3.06 10.25
N ARG A 87 3.00 2.83 10.62
CA ARG A 87 1.87 3.42 9.88
C ARG A 87 2.17 4.90 9.77
N ALA A 88 2.14 5.45 8.56
CA ALA A 88 2.29 6.88 8.42
C ALA A 88 1.19 7.57 9.26
N PRO A 89 1.52 8.64 10.00
CA PRO A 89 0.51 9.33 10.80
C PRO A 89 -0.61 9.80 9.89
N ILE A 90 -1.85 9.44 10.22
CA ILE A 90 -3.03 9.95 9.52
C ILE A 90 -3.18 11.41 9.94
N ILE A 91 -2.87 12.35 9.03
CA ILE A 91 -3.13 13.78 9.23
C ILE A 91 -4.52 14.08 8.65
N THR A 92 -5.54 14.08 9.50
CA THR A 92 -6.90 14.49 9.10
C THR A 92 -7.02 16.02 9.18
N VAL A 93 -7.04 16.69 8.04
CA VAL A 93 -7.40 18.12 7.97
C VAL A 93 -8.93 18.21 7.98
N LYS A 94 -9.50 18.64 9.12
CA LYS A 94 -10.93 18.97 9.20
C LYS A 94 -11.17 20.31 8.49
N TYR A 95 -11.78 20.29 7.32
CA TYR A 95 -12.33 21.50 6.73
C TYR A 95 -13.64 21.83 7.44
N THR A 96 -13.66 22.88 8.25
CA THR A 96 -14.92 23.54 8.62
C THR A 96 -15.37 24.35 7.41
N GLN A 97 -16.44 23.92 6.75
CA GLN A 97 -17.17 24.81 5.86
C GLN A 97 -17.75 25.93 6.72
N SER A 98 -17.28 27.15 6.53
CA SER A 98 -17.97 28.35 6.98
C SER A 98 -19.28 28.44 6.21
N GLN A 99 -20.41 28.32 6.91
CA GLN A 99 -21.70 28.83 6.43
C GLN A 99 -21.69 30.36 6.42
#